data_AF-A0A352S482-F1
#
_entry.id   AF-A0A352S482-F1
#
_cell.length_a   1.000
_cell.length_b   1.000
_cell.length_c   1.000
_cell.angle_alpha   90.00
_cell.angle_beta   90.00
_cell.angle_gamma   90.00
#
_symmetry.space_group_name_H-M   'P 1'
#
loop_
_entity.id
_entity.type
_entity.pdbx_description
1 polymer ?
#
loop_
_entity_poly.entity_id
_entity_poly.type
_entity_poly.pdbx_seq_one_letter_code
_entity_poly.pdbx_strand_id
1 'polypeptide(L)'
;MDCSVPSHKLMPPRLGGGIAMRDALLARLHEARHAALVVLAASPGYGKTTLLAQWRQQLVGARARVGWLSLGPELDAPARLCAAIEASVASVASVA
;
A
#
# COMPACT_ATOMS: atom_id res chain seq x y z
N MET A 1 14.23 18.11 11.93
CA MET A 1 12.85 18.46 11.54
C MET A 1 12.11 17.15 11.39
N ASP A 2 11.48 16.69 12.46
CA ASP A 2 10.87 15.36 12.52
C ASP A 2 9.55 15.38 11.75
N CYS A 3 9.59 14.80 10.54
CA CYS A 3 8.41 14.46 9.78
C CYS A 3 7.75 13.26 10.46
N SER A 4 6.95 13.51 11.50
CA SER A 4 6.13 12.48 12.12
C SER A 4 4.99 12.13 11.17
N VAL A 5 5.14 11.04 10.40
CA VAL A 5 4.08 10.53 9.53
C VAL A 5 3.02 9.88 10.41
N PRO A 6 1.73 10.29 10.30
CA PRO A 6 0.67 9.68 11.08
C PRO A 6 0.59 8.17 10.84
N SER A 7 0.45 7.38 11.91
CA SER A 7 0.41 5.92 11.82
C SER A 7 -0.73 5.39 10.94
N HIS A 8 -1.87 6.12 10.85
CA HIS A 8 -2.98 5.74 9.97
C HIS A 8 -2.63 5.82 8.47
N LYS A 9 -1.60 6.58 8.09
CA LYS A 9 -1.10 6.61 6.71
C LYS A 9 -0.19 5.43 6.40
N LEU A 10 0.38 4.81 7.42
CA LEU A 10 1.25 3.64 7.29
C LEU A 10 0.47 2.31 7.34
N MET A 11 -0.85 2.38 7.52
CA MET A 11 -1.71 1.21 7.62
C MET A 11 -2.71 1.18 6.47
N PRO A 12 -2.97 0.01 5.87
CA PRO A 12 -4.06 -0.12 4.91
C PRO A 12 -5.41 0.10 5.61
N PRO A 13 -6.43 0.60 4.87
CA PRO A 13 -7.78 0.60 5.41
C PRO A 13 -8.23 -0.84 5.70
N ARG A 14 -8.96 -1.01 6.80
CA ARG A 14 -9.50 -2.32 7.17
C ARG A 14 -10.54 -2.73 6.13
N LEU A 15 -10.31 -3.87 5.50
CA LEU A 15 -11.30 -4.50 4.64
C LEU A 15 -12.39 -5.13 5.51
N GLY A 16 -13.64 -4.72 5.29
CA GLY A 16 -14.80 -5.34 5.94
C GLY A 16 -15.11 -6.72 5.35
N GLY A 17 -15.80 -7.57 6.12
CA GLY A 17 -16.37 -8.81 5.60
C GLY A 17 -17.45 -8.50 4.56
N GLY A 18 -17.37 -9.14 3.39
CA GLY A 18 -18.34 -8.95 2.28
C GLY A 18 -17.78 -8.26 1.04
N ILE A 19 -16.48 -7.94 1.00
CA ILE A 19 -15.84 -7.41 -0.20
C ILE A 19 -15.56 -8.57 -1.17
N ALA A 20 -16.12 -8.48 -2.38
CA ALA A 20 -15.84 -9.44 -3.45
C ALA A 20 -14.35 -9.44 -3.83
N MET A 21 -13.78 -10.64 -3.96
CA MET A 21 -12.41 -10.82 -4.45
C MET A 21 -12.31 -10.48 -5.93
N ARG A 22 -11.23 -9.82 -6.32
CA ARG A 22 -10.97 -9.41 -7.70
C ARG A 22 -9.85 -10.25 -8.31
N ASP A 23 -10.04 -11.56 -8.32
CA ASP A 23 -8.98 -12.55 -8.60
C ASP A 23 -8.22 -12.29 -9.92
N ALA A 24 -8.93 -11.94 -11.00
CA ALA A 24 -8.29 -11.62 -12.28
C ALA A 24 -7.37 -10.39 -12.22
N LEU A 25 -7.74 -9.35 -11.46
CA LEU A 25 -6.91 -8.17 -11.29
C LEU A 25 -5.76 -8.43 -10.30
N LEU A 26 -6.01 -9.24 -9.27
CA LEU A 26 -4.98 -9.67 -8.33
C LEU A 26 -3.91 -10.52 -9.02
N ALA A 27 -4.30 -11.42 -9.92
CA ALA A 27 -3.37 -12.20 -10.74
C ALA A 27 -2.47 -11.29 -11.60
N ARG A 28 -3.06 -10.31 -12.31
CA ARG A 28 -2.31 -9.33 -13.11
C ARG A 28 -1.33 -8.50 -12.27
N LEU A 29 -1.75 -8.08 -11.07
CA LEU A 29 -0.87 -7.38 -10.13
C LEU A 29 0.28 -8.29 -9.66
N HIS A 30 -0.04 -9.55 -9.39
CA HIS A 30 0.95 -10.53 -8.97
C HIS A 30 1.98 -10.80 -10.08
N GLU A 31 1.58 -10.90 -11.35
CA GLU A 31 2.50 -11.03 -12.49
C GLU A 31 3.42 -9.80 -12.60
N ALA A 32 2.88 -8.60 -12.40
CA ALA A 32 3.61 -7.34 -12.44
C ALA A 32 4.44 -7.04 -11.18
N ARG A 33 4.49 -7.94 -10.18
CA ARG A 33 5.15 -7.70 -8.88
C ARG A 33 6.65 -7.37 -8.97
N HIS A 34 7.30 -7.76 -10.07
CA HIS A 34 8.72 -7.51 -10.31
C HIS A 34 8.97 -6.20 -11.09
N ALA A 35 7.92 -5.51 -11.53
CA ALA A 35 8.06 -4.19 -12.15
C ALA A 35 8.55 -3.17 -11.11
N ALA A 36 9.40 -2.24 -11.53
CA ALA A 36 9.90 -1.17 -10.66
C ALA A 36 8.78 -0.25 -10.15
N LEU A 37 7.72 -0.08 -10.94
CA LEU A 37 6.54 0.72 -10.57
C LEU A 37 5.29 0.17 -11.25
N VAL A 38 4.23 -0.04 -10.47
CA VAL A 38 2.89 -0.38 -10.97
C VAL A 38 1.93 0.75 -10.59
N VAL A 39 1.29 1.35 -11.61
CA VAL A 39 0.31 2.42 -11.42
C VAL A 39 -1.09 1.88 -11.66
N LEU A 40 -1.97 2.02 -10.67
CA LEU A 40 -3.38 1.67 -10.78
C LEU A 40 -4.23 2.93 -11.03
N ALA A 41 -4.68 3.11 -12.28
CA ALA A 41 -5.56 4.22 -12.67
C ALA A 41 -7.01 3.74 -12.84
N ALA A 42 -7.94 4.40 -12.15
CA ALA A 42 -9.39 4.22 -12.29
C ALA A 42 -10.11 5.41 -11.64
N SER A 43 -11.39 5.63 -11.96
CA SER A 43 -12.19 6.68 -11.34
C SER A 43 -12.36 6.47 -9.81
N PRO A 44 -12.72 7.50 -9.05
CA PRO A 44 -13.13 7.35 -7.66
C PRO A 44 -14.25 6.29 -7.52
N GLY A 45 -14.27 5.54 -6.42
CA GLY A 45 -15.29 4.51 -6.17
C GLY A 45 -15.03 3.14 -6.84
N TYR A 46 -14.08 3.03 -7.78
CA TYR A 46 -13.77 1.75 -8.45
C TYR A 46 -13.04 0.71 -7.58
N GLY A 47 -12.81 0.98 -6.29
CA GLY A 47 -12.20 0.02 -5.37
C GLY A 47 -10.68 -0.18 -5.55
N LYS A 48 -9.95 0.83 -6.04
CA LYS A 48 -8.47 0.77 -6.17
C LYS A 48 -7.79 0.44 -4.84
N THR A 49 -8.16 1.17 -3.80
CA THR A 49 -7.62 0.98 -2.45
C THR A 49 -7.99 -0.40 -1.90
N THR A 50 -9.20 -0.87 -2.21
CA THR A 50 -9.66 -2.22 -1.86
C THR A 50 -8.82 -3.29 -2.53
N LEU A 51 -8.55 -3.16 -3.84
CA LEU A 51 -7.70 -4.08 -4.60
C LEU A 51 -6.27 -4.12 -4.05
N LEU A 52 -5.67 -2.95 -3.75
CA LEU A 52 -4.34 -2.87 -3.15
C LEU A 52 -4.28 -3.52 -1.76
N ALA A 53 -5.33 -3.33 -0.94
CA ALA A 53 -5.41 -3.97 0.37
C ALA A 53 -5.56 -5.50 0.27
N GLN A 54 -6.36 -6.00 -0.69
CA GLN A 54 -6.47 -7.44 -0.99
C GLN A 54 -5.13 -8.01 -1.47
N TRP A 55 -4.44 -7.31 -2.36
CA TRP A 55 -3.13 -7.73 -2.85
C TRP A 55 -2.08 -7.77 -1.74
N ARG A 56 -2.07 -6.77 -0.85
CA ARG A 56 -1.24 -6.77 0.36
C ARG A 56 -1.54 -7.98 1.25
N GLN A 57 -2.81 -8.34 1.47
CA GLN A 57 -3.16 -9.52 2.25
C GLN A 57 -2.59 -10.81 1.64
N GLN A 58 -2.66 -10.97 0.31
CA GLN A 58 -2.07 -12.12 -0.38
C GLN A 58 -0.55 -12.15 -0.24
N LEU A 59 0.13 -11.01 -0.42
CA LEU A 59 1.58 -10.91 -0.30
C LEU A 59 2.06 -11.19 1.14
N VAL A 60 1.36 -10.65 2.15
CA VAL A 60 1.66 -10.94 3.56
C VAL A 60 1.41 -12.41 3.90
N GLY A 61 0.33 -13.01 3.36
CA GLY A 61 0.07 -14.44 3.47
C GLY A 61 1.19 -15.30 2.84
N ALA A 62 1.81 -14.80 1.78
CA ALA A 62 3.00 -15.37 1.14
C ALA A 62 4.33 -14.99 1.85
N ARG A 63 4.27 -14.44 3.07
CA ARG A 63 5.42 -14.01 3.90
C ARG A 63 6.27 -12.88 3.30
N ALA A 64 5.74 -12.12 2.34
CA ALA A 64 6.39 -10.91 1.88
C ALA A 64 6.24 -9.75 2.89
N ARG A 65 7.28 -8.94 3.03
CA ARG A 65 7.22 -7.68 3.79
C ARG A 65 6.60 -6.61 2.91
N VAL A 66 5.44 -6.09 3.31
CA VAL A 66 4.66 -5.13 2.51
C VAL A 66 4.31 -3.89 3.31
N GLY A 67 5.05 -2.81 3.05
CA GLY A 67 4.75 -1.47 3.56
C GLY A 67 3.50 -0.89 2.93
N TRP A 68 2.85 0.01 3.65
CA TRP A 68 1.73 0.80 3.13
C TRP A 68 2.04 2.28 3.34
N LEU A 69 1.68 3.12 2.36
CA LEU A 69 1.75 4.56 2.48
C LEU A 69 0.56 5.20 1.76
N SER A 70 -0.31 5.85 2.52
CA SER A 70 -1.41 6.65 1.99
C SER A 70 -0.92 8.05 1.66
N LEU A 71 -0.86 8.38 0.37
CA LEU A 71 -0.46 9.71 -0.09
C LEU A 71 -1.54 10.76 0.20
N GLY A 72 -1.11 11.98 0.49
CA GLY A 72 -1.98 13.14 0.64
C GLY A 72 -1.20 14.44 0.41
N PRO A 73 -1.89 15.60 0.43
CA PRO A 73 -1.30 16.90 0.12
C PRO A 73 -0.09 17.29 0.97
N GLU A 74 0.04 16.75 2.19
CA GLU A 74 1.18 17.03 3.07
C GLU A 74 2.51 16.40 2.59
N LEU A 75 2.47 15.50 1.61
CA LEU A 75 3.63 14.83 1.02
C LEU A 75 4.06 15.46 -0.32
N ASP A 76 3.70 16.71 -0.57
CA ASP A 76 4.00 17.48 -1.79
C ASP A 76 5.48 17.87 -1.97
N ALA A 77 6.33 17.66 -0.97
CA ALA A 77 7.77 17.90 -1.05
C ALA A 77 8.57 16.58 -1.15
N PRO A 78 9.58 16.49 -2.04
CA PRO A 78 10.39 15.27 -2.19
C PRO A 78 10.98 14.75 -0.88
N ALA A 79 11.50 15.64 -0.03
CA ALA A 79 12.06 15.26 1.28
C ALA A 79 11.01 14.63 2.22
N ARG A 80 9.77 15.14 2.22
CA ARG A 80 8.67 14.58 3.01
C ARG A 80 8.22 13.23 2.47
N LEU A 81 8.16 13.09 1.15
CA LEU A 81 7.85 11.81 0.50
C LEU A 81 8.89 10.75 0.83
N CYS A 82 10.19 11.07 0.73
CA CYS A 82 11.28 10.16 1.08
C CYS A 82 11.21 9.72 2.55
N ALA A 83 11.05 10.66 3.49
CA ALA A 83 10.90 10.33 4.91
C ALA A 83 9.67 9.44 5.18
N ALA A 84 8.57 9.64 4.45
CA ALA A 84 7.39 8.80 4.59
C ALA A 84 7.56 7.40 4.01
N ILE A 85 8.31 7.25 2.92
CA ILE A 85 8.69 5.94 2.37
C ILE A 85 9.60 5.21 3.36
N GLU A 86 10.60 5.88 3.92
CA GLU A 86 11.48 5.31 4.95
C GLU A 86 10.68 4.83 6.17
N ALA A 87 9.75 5.64 6.68
CA ALA A 87 8.87 5.27 7.78
C ALA A 87 8.00 4.04 7.44
N SER A 88 7.48 3.97 6.20
CA SER A 88 6.70 2.82 5.73
C SER A 88 7.53 1.54 5.68
N VAL A 89 8.77 1.61 5.18
CA VAL A 89 9.70 0.48 5.13
C VAL A 89 10.12 0.03 6.54
N ALA A 90 10.42 0.99 7.44
CA ALA A 90 10.76 0.69 8.82
C ALA A 90 9.63 -0.03 9.57
N SER A 91 8.37 0.34 9.30
CA SER A 91 7.20 -0.27 9.95
C SER A 91 7.06 -1.79 9.72
N VAL A 92 7.62 -2.31 8.63
CA VAL A 92 7.57 -3.74 8.28
C VAL A 92 8.88 -4.48 8.55
N ALA A 93 9.94 -3.75 8.91
CA ALA A 93 11.23 -4.33 9.29
C ALA A 93 11.28 -4.75 10.77
N SER A 94 10.50 -4.12 11.65
CA SER A 94 10.50 -4.41 13.09
C SER A 94 9.61 -5.59 13.51
N VAL A 95 8.81 -6.13 12.59
CA VAL A 95 8.03 -7.35 12.82
C VAL A 95 8.86 -8.54 12.33
N ALA A 96 9.82 -8.96 13.16
CA ALA A 96 10.64 -10.16 12.97
C ALA A 96 10.62 -10.99 14.26
#